data_AF-A0A351XEL9-F1
#
_entry.id   AF-A0A351XEL9-F1
#
_cell.length_a   1.000
_cell.length_b   1.000
_cell.length_c   1.000
_cell.angle_alpha   90.00
_cell.angle_beta   90.00
_cell.angle_gamma   90.00
#
_symmetry.space_group_name_H-M   'P 1'
#
loop_
_entity.id
_entity.type
_entity.pdbx_description
1 polymer ?
#
loop_
_entity_poly.entity_id
_entity_poly.type
_entity_poly.pdbx_seq_one_letter_code
_entity_poly.pdbx_strand_id
1 'polypeptide(L)'
;MFPFPVPLVPGRRPTVRLLNGTGDPSLDAPAREAVLRTGVELAVVGNFRNDGAIQTRVIHRDPALAEEANALAAALGARVLFDQMASPVTDLTVVIGADFRLGG
;
A
#
# COMPACT_ATOMS: atom_id res chain seq x y z
N MET A 1 4.89 16.24 -21.85
CA MET A 1 3.69 15.48 -21.47
C MET A 1 4.16 14.07 -21.11
N PHE A 2 4.11 13.68 -19.84
CA PHE A 2 4.42 12.30 -19.41
C PHE A 2 3.11 11.50 -19.41
N PRO A 3 3.06 10.29 -20.01
CA PRO A 3 1.88 9.46 -19.90
C PRO A 3 1.78 8.94 -18.47
N PHE A 4 0.63 9.16 -17.83
CA PHE A 4 0.29 8.43 -16.62
C PHE A 4 -0.01 6.99 -17.01
N PRO A 5 0.38 5.99 -16.20
CA PRO A 5 -0.11 4.64 -16.39
C PRO A 5 -1.63 4.69 -16.23
N VAL A 6 -2.35 4.56 -17.35
CA VAL A 6 -3.76 4.20 -17.34
C VAL A 6 -3.78 2.69 -17.11
N PRO A 7 -4.50 2.16 -16.11
CA PRO A 7 -4.68 0.72 -15.98
C PRO A 7 -5.35 0.21 -17.26
N LEU A 8 -4.56 -0.39 -18.15
CA LEU A 8 -5.00 -0.62 -19.53
C LEU A 8 -5.96 -1.81 -19.67
N VAL A 9 -6.28 -2.53 -18.58
CA VAL A 9 -7.05 -3.78 -18.68
C VAL A 9 -7.80 -4.09 -17.37
N PRO A 10 -9.13 -4.34 -17.41
CA PRO A 10 -9.84 -5.00 -16.32
C PRO A 10 -9.19 -6.36 -16.05
N GLY A 11 -8.67 -6.59 -14.84
CA GLY A 11 -7.98 -7.83 -14.44
C GLY A 11 -6.47 -7.74 -14.30
N ARG A 12 -5.85 -6.56 -14.50
CA ARG A 12 -4.45 -6.32 -14.12
C ARG A 12 -4.38 -5.99 -12.62
N ARG A 13 -3.55 -6.72 -11.87
CA ARG A 13 -3.39 -6.52 -10.42
C ARG A 13 -2.82 -5.12 -10.17
N PRO A 14 -3.41 -4.31 -9.27
CA PRO A 14 -2.85 -3.00 -8.96
C PRO A 14 -1.45 -3.18 -8.36
N THR A 15 -0.53 -2.32 -8.78
CA THR A 15 0.83 -2.31 -8.24
C THR A 15 0.85 -1.63 -6.88
N VAL A 16 1.44 -2.31 -5.90
CA VAL A 16 1.53 -1.85 -4.51
C VAL A 16 2.98 -1.59 -4.15
N ARG A 17 3.20 -0.39 -3.60
CA ARG A 17 4.43 -0.04 -2.91
C ARG A 17 4.24 -0.23 -1.42
N LEU A 18 4.95 -1.19 -0.85
CA LEU A 18 4.95 -1.46 0.58
C LEU A 18 6.08 -0.70 1.27
N LEU A 19 5.73 0.09 2.27
CA LEU A 19 6.69 0.85 3.05
C LEU A 19 6.57 0.54 4.53
N ASN A 20 7.67 0.16 5.14
CA ASN A 20 7.75 0.00 6.58
C ASN A 20 8.08 1.34 7.24
N GLY A 21 7.13 1.93 7.97
CA GLY A 21 7.39 3.14 8.75
C GLY A 21 7.47 2.92 10.25
N THR A 22 7.62 1.67 10.69
CA THR A 22 7.90 1.33 12.09
C THR A 22 9.40 1.35 12.41
N GLY A 23 10.24 1.19 11.38
CA GLY A 23 11.68 1.00 11.57
C GLY A 23 12.07 -0.40 12.07
N ASP A 24 11.10 -1.30 12.27
CA ASP A 24 11.34 -2.68 12.68
C ASP A 24 11.38 -3.60 11.44
N PRO A 25 12.57 -4.08 11.01
CA PRO A 25 12.69 -4.93 9.83
C PRO A 25 12.02 -6.30 9.99
N SER A 26 11.70 -6.72 11.23
CA SER A 26 10.98 -7.98 11.46
C SER A 26 9.55 -7.95 10.88
N LEU A 27 9.00 -6.75 10.66
CA LEU A 27 7.66 -6.56 10.06
C LEU A 27 7.66 -6.60 8.54
N ASP A 28 8.82 -6.54 7.87
CA ASP A 28 8.90 -6.48 6.40
C ASP A 28 8.38 -7.76 5.73
N ALA A 29 8.90 -8.93 6.14
CA ALA A 29 8.48 -10.21 5.60
C ALA A 29 6.99 -10.51 5.87
N PRO A 30 6.48 -10.35 7.11
CA PRO A 30 5.06 -10.58 7.40
C PRO A 30 4.13 -9.58 6.68
N ALA A 31 4.50 -8.31 6.59
CA ALA A 31 3.71 -7.31 5.85
C ALA A 31 3.67 -7.62 4.36
N ARG A 32 4.81 -8.01 3.78
CA ARG A 32 4.89 -8.43 2.38
C ARG A 32 3.98 -9.63 2.10
N GLU A 33 3.99 -10.64 2.95
CA GLU A 33 3.09 -11.79 2.80
C GLU A 33 1.62 -11.39 2.90
N ALA A 34 1.26 -10.56 3.88
CA ALA A 34 -0.10 -10.08 4.05
C ALA A 34 -0.60 -9.36 2.79
N VAL A 35 0.23 -8.49 2.20
CA VAL A 35 -0.10 -7.79 0.96
C VAL A 35 -0.21 -8.78 -0.21
N LEU A 36 0.73 -9.71 -0.38
CA LEU A 36 0.67 -10.70 -1.46
C LEU A 36 -0.59 -11.60 -1.38
N ARG A 37 -1.06 -11.93 -0.18
CA ARG A 37 -2.30 -12.72 0.02
C ARG A 37 -3.56 -12.01 -0.49
N THR A 38 -3.54 -10.67 -0.60
CA THR A 38 -4.66 -9.91 -1.16
C THR A 38 -4.78 -9.98 -2.68
N GLY A 39 -3.82 -10.64 -3.35
CA GLY A 39 -3.85 -10.83 -4.80
C GLY A 39 -3.35 -9.63 -5.62
N VAL A 40 -2.73 -8.64 -4.97
CA VAL A 40 -2.09 -7.48 -5.62
C VAL A 40 -0.68 -7.80 -6.11
N GLU A 41 -0.12 -6.91 -6.93
CA GLU A 41 1.27 -7.02 -7.41
C GLU A 41 2.18 -6.13 -6.58
N LEU A 42 3.13 -6.73 -5.85
CA LEU A 42 4.05 -5.97 -5.02
C LEU A 42 5.23 -5.47 -5.88
N ALA A 43 5.24 -4.17 -6.18
CA ALA A 43 6.24 -3.58 -7.08
C ALA A 43 7.47 -3.04 -6.34
N VAL A 44 7.29 -2.47 -5.15
CA VAL A 44 8.36 -1.82 -4.39
C VAL A 44 8.23 -2.16 -2.91
N VAL A 45 9.34 -2.52 -2.26
CA VAL A 45 9.45 -2.64 -0.81
C VAL A 45 10.52 -1.68 -0.31
N GLY A 46 10.23 -0.92 0.74
CA GLY A 46 11.22 -0.02 1.31
C GLY A 46 10.86 0.44 2.71
N ASN A 47 11.70 1.32 3.25
CA ASN A 47 11.47 1.94 4.55
C ASN A 47 10.90 3.35 4.35
N PHE A 48 9.87 3.69 5.12
CA PHE A 48 9.35 5.05 5.23
C PHE A 48 9.92 5.69 6.48
N ARG A 49 10.87 6.62 6.30
CA ARG A 49 11.39 7.39 7.43
C ARG A 49 10.30 8.33 7.92
N ASN A 50 9.72 8.04 9.07
CA ASN A 50 8.82 8.96 9.75
C ASN A 50 9.25 9.11 11.21
N ASP A 51 9.17 10.34 11.72
CA ASP A 51 9.63 10.72 13.06
C ASP A 51 8.60 10.40 14.16
N GLY A 52 7.63 9.52 13.90
CA GLY A 52 6.58 9.18 14.85
C GLY A 52 5.86 7.86 14.57
N ALA A 53 5.10 7.39 15.57
CA ALA A 53 4.27 6.21 15.46
C ALA A 53 3.14 6.42 14.45
N ILE A 54 3.31 5.89 13.25
CA ILE A 54 2.25 5.88 12.24
C ILE A 54 1.31 4.71 12.42
N GLN A 55 0.04 4.93 12.10
CA GLN A 55 -0.93 3.88 11.86
C GLN A 55 -0.81 3.34 10.43
N THR A 56 -1.12 2.05 10.29
CA THR A 56 -1.13 1.30 9.05
C THR A 56 -2.17 1.90 8.12
N ARG A 57 -1.74 2.29 6.92
CA ARG A 57 -2.59 3.00 5.97
C ARG A 57 -2.32 2.58 4.53
N VAL A 58 -3.37 2.57 3.73
CA VAL A 58 -3.33 2.37 2.29
C VAL A 58 -3.59 3.71 1.64
N ILE A 59 -2.60 4.23 0.95
CA ILE A 59 -2.64 5.51 0.25
C ILE A 59 -2.91 5.23 -1.22
N HIS A 60 -3.92 5.88 -1.78
CA HIS A 60 -4.21 5.84 -3.21
C HIS A 60 -4.25 7.26 -3.77
N ARG A 61 -3.77 7.39 -5.00
CA ARG A 61 -3.70 8.68 -5.71
C ARG A 61 -4.90 8.92 -6.62
N ASP A 62 -5.47 7.85 -7.17
CA ASP A 62 -6.59 7.90 -8.10
C ASP A 62 -7.88 7.55 -7.36
N PRO A 63 -8.94 8.39 -7.41
CA PRO A 63 -10.23 8.04 -6.85
C PRO A 63 -10.85 6.80 -7.52
N ALA A 64 -10.48 6.47 -8.77
CA ALA A 64 -10.91 5.24 -9.44
C ALA A 64 -10.38 3.97 -8.74
N LEU A 65 -9.28 4.07 -8.00
CA LEU A 65 -8.67 2.97 -7.23
C LEU A 65 -9.16 2.90 -5.77
N ALA A 66 -10.18 3.70 -5.41
CA ALA A 66 -10.67 3.76 -4.04
C ALA A 66 -11.29 2.43 -3.58
N GLU A 67 -11.93 1.67 -4.46
CA GLU A 67 -12.50 0.37 -4.12
C GLU A 67 -11.40 -0.66 -3.83
N GLU A 68 -10.37 -0.74 -4.68
CA GLU A 68 -9.22 -1.63 -4.48
C GLU A 68 -8.43 -1.24 -3.22
N ALA A 69 -8.26 0.06 -2.98
CA ALA A 69 -7.62 0.56 -1.77
C ALA A 69 -8.40 0.17 -0.51
N ASN A 70 -9.73 0.26 -0.53
CA ASN A 70 -10.60 -0.16 0.56
C ASN A 70 -10.55 -1.68 0.78
N ALA A 71 -10.55 -2.48 -0.28
CA ALA A 71 -10.42 -3.93 -0.18
C ALA A 71 -9.07 -4.34 0.42
N LEU A 72 -7.98 -3.71 -0.04
CA LEU A 72 -6.64 -3.92 0.49
C LEU A 72 -6.55 -3.48 1.96
N ALA A 73 -7.13 -2.34 2.30
CA ALA A 73 -7.14 -1.84 3.67
C ALA A 73 -7.94 -2.74 4.61
N ALA A 74 -9.11 -3.24 4.18
CA ALA A 74 -9.92 -4.18 4.95
C ALA A 74 -9.16 -5.49 5.22
N ALA A 75 -8.45 -6.02 4.23
CA ALA A 75 -7.65 -7.23 4.39
C ALA A 75 -6.43 -7.03 5.32
N LEU A 76 -5.89 -5.81 5.39
CA LEU A 76 -4.74 -5.47 6.23
C LEU A 76 -5.13 -4.86 7.59
N GLY A 77 -6.41 -4.63 7.86
CA GLY A 77 -6.87 -3.87 9.02
C GLY A 77 -6.40 -2.40 9.03
N ALA A 78 -6.12 -1.84 7.86
CA ALA A 78 -5.55 -0.52 7.66
C ALA A 78 -6.62 0.54 7.38
N ARG A 79 -6.22 1.82 7.38
CA ARG A 79 -7.09 2.93 6.93
C ARG A 79 -6.76 3.35 5.51
N VAL A 80 -7.78 3.67 4.71
CA VAL A 80 -7.57 4.26 3.39
C VAL A 80 -7.34 5.77 3.51
N LEU A 81 -6.38 6.28 2.76
CA LEU A 81 -6.10 7.70 2.63
C LEU A 81 -5.97 8.06 1.16
N PHE A 82 -6.73 9.07 0.74
CA PHE A 82 -6.59 9.64 -0.59
C PHE A 82 -5.51 10.73 -0.55
N ASP A 83 -4.46 10.56 -1.35
CA ASP A 83 -3.42 11.57 -1.53
C ASP A 83 -3.05 11.69 -3.01
N GLN A 84 -3.57 12.73 -3.64
CA GLN A 84 -3.29 13.09 -5.03
C GLN A 84 -1.81 13.43 -5.31
N MET A 85 -1.04 13.78 -4.26
CA MET A 85 0.40 14.04 -4.31
C MET A 85 1.24 12.79 -4.02
N ALA A 86 0.61 11.64 -3.74
CA ALA A 86 1.31 10.38 -3.58
C ALA A 86 2.14 10.03 -4.82
N SER A 87 3.23 9.30 -4.60
CA SER A 87 4.19 8.99 -5.66
C SER A 87 3.51 8.25 -6.82
N PRO A 88 3.73 8.67 -8.08
CA PRO A 88 3.14 8.01 -9.26
C PRO A 88 3.85 6.69 -9.62
N VAL A 89 4.79 6.22 -8.78
CA VAL A 89 5.60 5.03 -9.04
C VAL A 89 4.77 3.75 -8.98
N THR A 90 3.69 3.73 -8.20
CA THR A 90 2.75 2.60 -8.09
C THR A 90 1.31 3.11 -7.98
N ASP A 91 0.35 2.23 -8.23
CA ASP A 91 -1.08 2.52 -8.15
C ASP A 91 -1.52 2.78 -6.70
N LEU A 92 -1.00 1.96 -5.77
CA LEU A 92 -1.29 2.03 -4.35
C LEU A 92 0.01 2.06 -3.54
N THR A 93 -0.01 2.74 -2.39
CA THR A 93 1.10 2.74 -1.41
C THR A 93 0.58 2.27 -0.05
N VAL A 94 1.09 1.15 0.44
CA VAL A 94 0.82 0.66 1.78
C VAL A 94 1.93 1.12 2.70
N VAL A 95 1.56 1.77 3.80
CA VAL A 95 2.51 2.14 4.85
C VAL A 95 2.17 1.36 6.12
N ILE A 96 3.13 0.57 6.58
CA ILE A 96 3.02 -0.27 7.79
C ILE A 96 3.31 0.57 9.02
N GLY A 97 2.37 0.52 9.96
CA GLY A 97 2.43 1.24 11.22
C GLY A 97 2.63 0.34 12.43
N ALA A 98 2.74 0.97 13.60
CA ALA A 98 2.95 0.27 14.87
C ALA A 98 1.73 -0.57 15.31
N ASP A 99 0.57 -0.29 14.70
CA ASP A 99 -0.68 -1.03 14.86
C ASP A 99 -0.80 -2.23 13.91
N PHE A 100 0.18 -2.45 13.02
CA PHE A 100 0.14 -3.57 12.09
C PHE A 100 0.16 -4.89 12.85
N ARG A 101 -0.90 -5.66 12.65
CA ARG A 101 -1.01 -7.04 13.13
C ARG A 101 -1.37 -7.88 11.93
N LEU A 102 -0.65 -8.98 11.76
CA LEU A 102 -1.06 -10.01 10.83
C LEU A 102 -2.47 -10.46 11.24
N GLY A 103 -3.45 -10.17 10.38
CA GLY A 103 -4.77 -10.80 10.49
C GLY A 103 -4.55 -12.31 10.53
N GLY A 104 -4.99 -12.93 11.62
CA GLY A 104 -4.93 -14.38 11.82
C GLY A 104 -5.80 -15.13 10.83
#